data_AF-A0A0Q9K8P3-F1
#
_entry.id   AF-A0A0Q9K8P3-F1
#
_cell.length_a   1.000
_cell.length_b   1.000
_cell.length_c   1.000
_cell.angle_alpha   90.00
_cell.angle_beta   90.00
_cell.angle_gamma   90.00
#
_symmetry.space_group_name_H-M   'P 1'
#
loop_
_entity.id
_entity.type
_entity.pdbx_description
1 polymer ?
#
loop_
_entity_poly.entity_id
_entity_poly.type
_entity_poly.pdbx_seq_one_letter_code
_entity_poly.pdbx_strand_id
1 'polypeptide(L)' 'MRIFKTQQDFDVLRHAEALLVALLYQVESYYNQLMVELEDEAESEFYLGRHGYIVVLEAGDNVRDRVTF' A
#
# COMPACT_ATOMS: atom_id res chain seq x y z
N MET A 1 -9.71 -7.61 -1.17
CA MET A 1 -8.56 -7.22 -0.33
C MET A 1 -7.32 -7.16 -1.19
N ARG A 2 -6.54 -6.07 -1.12
CA ARG A 2 -5.30 -5.90 -1.89
C ARG A 2 -4.14 -5.54 -0.95
N ILE A 3 -2.96 -6.11 -1.19
CA ILE A 3 -1.75 -5.90 -0.40
C ILE A 3 -0.65 -5.39 -1.33
N PHE A 4 0.06 -4.35 -0.95
CA PHE A 4 1.21 -3.84 -1.71
C PHE A 4 2.35 -3.41 -0.79
N LYS A 5 3.57 -3.47 -1.34
CA LYS A 5 4.82 -3.28 -0.60
C LYS A 5 5.80 -2.32 -1.30
N THR A 6 5.54 -1.98 -2.56
CA THR A 6 6.42 -1.15 -3.40
C THR A 6 5.64 -0.07 -4.14
N GLN A 7 6.35 0.93 -4.66
CA GLN A 7 5.78 1.94 -5.57
C GLN A 7 5.27 1.28 -6.86
N GLN A 8 5.97 0.27 -7.35
CA GLN A 8 5.58 -0.46 -8.56
C GLN A 8 4.23 -1.18 -8.39
N ASP A 9 3.97 -1.76 -7.22
CA ASP A 9 2.66 -2.35 -6.91
C ASP A 9 1.55 -1.29 -6.96
N PHE A 10 1.82 -0.09 -6.47
CA PHE A 10 0.89 1.03 -6.53
C PHE A 10 0.62 1.48 -7.96
N ASP A 11 1.66 1.59 -8.79
CA ASP A 11 1.51 1.92 -10.21
C ASP A 11 0.68 0.89 -10.97
N VAL A 12 0.89 -0.41 -10.70
CA VAL A 12 0.08 -1.48 -11.30
C VAL A 12 -1.39 -1.35 -10.90
N LEU A 13 -1.68 -1.06 -9.63
CA LEU A 13 -3.05 -0.85 -9.14
C LEU A 13 -3.72 0.35 -9.81
N ARG A 14 -2.98 1.43 -10.03
CA ARG A 14 -3.47 2.63 -10.71
C ARG A 14 -3.82 2.35 -12.17
N HIS A 15 -2.97 1.63 -12.89
CA HIS A 15 -3.20 1.29 -14.30
C HIS A 15 -4.33 0.28 -14.49
N ALA A 16 -4.55 -0.60 -13.52
CA ALA A 16 -5.62 -1.58 -13.58
C ALA A 16 -7.02 -0.99 -13.32
N GLU A 17 -7.13 0.31 -12.99
CA GLU A 17 -8.36 0.96 -12.51
C GLU A 17 -9.04 0.14 -11.39
N ALA A 18 -8.24 -0.58 -10.63
CA ALA A 18 -8.74 -1.61 -9.73
C ALA A 18 -9.44 -1.02 -8.51
N LEU A 19 -9.11 0.24 -8.17
CA LEU A 19 -9.63 0.98 -7.03
C LEU A 19 -10.41 2.21 -7.50
N LEU A 20 -11.42 2.59 -6.71
CA LEU A 20 -12.04 3.90 -6.84
C LEU A 20 -10.99 5.01 -6.74
N VAL A 21 -11.05 6.00 -7.64
CA VAL A 21 -10.09 7.10 -7.73
C VAL A 21 -9.87 7.80 -6.38
N ALA A 22 -10.95 8.04 -5.61
CA ALA A 22 -10.85 8.66 -4.29
C ALA A 22 -10.06 7.80 -3.28
N LEU A 23 -10.21 6.48 -3.35
CA LEU A 23 -9.48 5.55 -2.49
C LEU A 23 -8.01 5.45 -2.92
N LEU A 24 -7.75 5.52 -4.23
CA LEU A 24 -6.38 5.56 -4.77
C LEU A 24 -5.62 6.80 -4.27
N TYR A 25 -6.23 7.97 -4.28
CA TYR A 25 -5.61 9.19 -3.75
C TYR A 25 -5.31 9.11 -2.25
N GLN A 26 -6.22 8.51 -1.46
CA GLN A 26 -5.99 8.33 -0.03
C GLN A 26 -4.81 7.39 0.24
N VAL A 27 -4.74 6.29 -0.52
CA VAL A 27 -3.65 5.31 -0.43
C VAL A 27 -2.32 5.95 -0.82
N GLU A 28 -2.28 6.73 -1.90
CA GLU A 28 -1.08 7.44 -2.35
C GLU A 28 -0.60 8.44 -1.29
N SER A 29 -1.52 9.22 -0.73
CA SER A 29 -1.18 10.19 0.31
C SER A 29 -0.61 9.52 1.56
N TYR A 30 -1.18 8.38 1.97
CA TYR A 30 -0.69 7.61 3.10
C TYR A 30 0.67 6.96 2.81
N TYR A 31 0.86 6.41 1.62
CA TYR A 31 2.15 5.87 1.20
C TYR A 31 3.25 6.94 1.21
N ASN A 32 2.97 8.14 0.71
CA ASN A 32 3.90 9.26 0.73
C ASN A 32 4.25 9.71 2.17
N GLN A 33 3.29 9.67 3.09
CA GLN A 33 3.57 9.94 4.51
C GLN A 33 4.50 8.88 5.10
N LEU A 34 4.24 7.61 4.83
CA LEU A 34 5.09 6.50 5.27
C LEU A 34 6.50 6.58 4.69
N MET A 35 6.64 7.00 3.42
CA MET A 35 7.97 7.24 2.84
C MET A 35 8.75 8.25 3.66
N VAL A 36 8.16 9.38 4.02
CA VAL A 36 8.84 10.43 4.80
C VAL A 36 9.14 9.98 6.23
N GLU A 37 8.23 9.25 6.87
CA GLU A 37 8.40 8.81 8.26
C GLU A 37 9.42 7.68 8.41
N LEU A 38 9.55 6.83 7.39
CA LEU A 38 10.38 5.63 7.39
C LEU A 38 11.57 5.75 6.42
N GLU A 39 11.83 6.94 5.88
CA GLU A 39 12.96 7.19 4.97
C GLU A 39 14.26 6.86 5.71
N ASP A 40 14.86 5.73 5.36
CA ASP A 40 16.21 5.38 5.77
C ASP A 40 17.16 5.81 4.64
N GLU A 41 18.02 6.79 4.91
CA GLU A 41 19.02 7.30 3.95
C GLU A 41 19.93 6.19 3.38
N ALA A 42 19.97 5.01 4.02
CA ALA A 42 20.74 3.86 3.56
C ALA A 42 20.07 3.04 2.45
N GLU A 43 18.77 3.22 2.16
CA GLU A 43 18.06 2.45 1.13
C GLU A 43 17.88 3.23 -0.18
N SER A 44 18.21 2.60 -1.31
CA SER A 44 18.08 3.23 -2.63
C SER A 44 16.65 3.27 -3.16
N GLU A 45 15.74 2.50 -2.57
CA GLU A 45 14.35 2.40 -2.97
C GLU A 45 13.50 2.11 -1.73
N PHE A 46 12.43 2.88 -1.55
CA PHE A 46 11.54 2.70 -0.42
C PHE A 46 10.77 1.38 -0.53
N TYR A 47 10.95 0.50 0.45
CA TYR A 47 10.31 -0.81 0.50
C TYR A 47 9.60 -1.05 1.83
N LEU A 48 8.28 -1.20 1.78
CA LEU A 48 7.51 -1.46 2.99
C LEU A 48 7.78 -2.84 3.58
N GLY A 49 8.29 -3.84 2.85
CA GLY A 49 8.32 -5.20 3.36
C GLY A 49 9.19 -5.43 4.61
N ARG A 50 10.08 -4.50 4.97
CA ARG A 50 10.77 -4.50 6.28
C ARG A 50 9.99 -3.77 7.40
N HIS A 51 9.11 -2.85 7.02
CA HIS A 51 8.29 -2.02 7.91
C HIS A 51 6.83 -2.50 8.04
N GLY A 52 6.39 -3.42 7.19
CA GLY A 52 5.02 -3.93 7.11
C GLY A 52 4.48 -4.03 5.68
N TYR A 53 3.20 -3.75 5.53
CA TYR A 53 2.52 -3.70 4.23
C TYR A 53 1.23 -2.91 4.38
N ILE A 54 0.76 -2.29 3.30
CA ILE A 54 -0.55 -1.62 3.29
C ILE A 54 -1.60 -2.60 2.80
N VAL A 55 -2.72 -2.68 3.51
CA VAL A 55 -3.89 -3.46 3.13
C VAL A 55 -5.02 -2.52 2.78
N VAL A 56 -5.57 -2.66 1.57
CA VAL A 56 -6.77 -1.94 1.13
C VAL A 56 -7.95 -2.90 1.15
N LEU A 57 -9.01 -2.46 1.82
CA LEU A 57 -10.24 -3.20 2.03
C LEU A 57 -11.39 -2.52 1.29
N GLU A 58 -12.12 -3.29 0.49
CA GLU A 58 -13.37 -2.88 -0.14
C GLU A 58 -14.57 -3.41 0.65
N ALA A 59 -15.75 -2.83 0.42
CA ALA A 59 -16.97 -3.30 1.06
C ALA A 59 -17.22 -4.78 0.71
N GLY A 60 -17.25 -5.65 1.73
CA GLY A 60 -17.36 -7.10 1.57
C GLY A 60 -16.06 -7.87 1.83
N ASP A 61 -14.93 -7.19 2.00
CA ASP A 61 -13.68 -7.82 2.43
C ASP A 61 -13.73 -8.22 3.92
N ASN A 62 -13.26 -9.44 4.22
CA ASN A 62 -13.17 -9.96 5.59
C ASN A 62 -11.72 -9.97 6.07
N VAL A 63 -11.39 -9.08 7.00
CA VAL A 63 -10.04 -8.97 7.59
C VAL A 63 -9.64 -10.23 8.36
N ARG A 64 -10.62 -10.98 8.89
CA ARG A 64 -10.34 -12.19 9.69
C ARG A 64 -9.93 -13.39 8.86
N ASP A 65 -10.18 -13.41 7.56
CA ASP A 65 -9.94 -14.62 6.78
C ASP A 65 -8.45 -14.88 6.53
N ARG A 66 -7.54 -13.90 6.68
CA ARG A 66 -6.11 -14.09 6.34
C ARG A 66 -5.04 -13.34 7.13
N VAL A 67 -5.33 -12.69 8.26
CA VAL A 67 -4.24 -12.16 9.12
C VAL A 67 -3.78 -13.24 10.09
N THR A 68 -2.80 -14.04 9.68
CA THR A 68 -1.93 -14.75 10.64
C THR A 68 -0.76 -13.82 10.92
N PHE A 69 -0.64 -13.39 12.18
CA PHE A 69 0.40 -12.49 12.67
C PHE A 69 1.79 -13.13 12.60
#